data_AF-A0AAV5S9P6-F1
#
_entry.id   AF-A0AAV5S9P6-F1
#
_cell.length_a   1.000
_cell.length_b   1.000
_cell.length_c   1.000
_cell.angle_alpha   90.00
_cell.angle_beta   90.00
_cell.angle_gamma   90.00
#
_symmetry.space_group_name_H-M   'P 1'
#
loop_
_entity.id
_entity.type
_entity.pdbx_description
1 polymer ?
#
loop_
_entity_poly.entity_id
_entity_poly.type
_entity_poly.pdbx_seq_one_letter_code
_entity_poly.pdbx_strand_id
1 'polypeptide(L)'
;LGYTKHARMIVYYLTNSPLNSEVQAVKMLEDQDGIIIVNEFVSEGQTPDQGLKNLASDHYFFTDLSENYTNNLAVLCEANCFCSPKAKAFNDDDKSPRTSANRGCFTPTNEEVTQKAARAACAKHAYEHAAALVSIHDQQKEFF
;
A
#
# COMPACT_ATOMS: atom_id res chain seq x y z
N LEU A 1 -12.23 -14.45 -11.70
CA LEU A 1 -11.24 -14.97 -10.73
C LEU A 1 -10.84 -13.80 -9.86
N GLY A 2 -11.33 -13.78 -8.62
CA GLY A 2 -11.29 -12.61 -7.74
C GLY A 2 -9.89 -12.30 -7.22
N TYR A 3 -9.66 -11.02 -6.95
CA TYR A 3 -8.45 -10.43 -6.36
C TYR A 3 -7.97 -11.07 -5.06
N THR A 4 -8.83 -11.85 -4.41
CA THR A 4 -8.51 -12.64 -3.23
C THR A 4 -7.34 -13.60 -3.44
N LYS A 5 -6.98 -13.93 -4.69
CA LYS A 5 -5.82 -14.79 -4.99
C LYS A 5 -4.46 -14.09 -4.82
N HIS A 6 -4.45 -12.76 -4.68
CA HIS A 6 -3.22 -11.97 -4.49
C HIS A 6 -3.15 -11.28 -3.13
N ALA A 7 -4.27 -11.18 -2.41
CA ALA A 7 -4.30 -10.57 -1.10
C ALA A 7 -3.43 -11.34 -0.10
N ARG A 8 -2.51 -10.63 0.55
CA ARG A 8 -1.66 -11.12 1.62
C ARG A 8 -2.30 -10.85 2.98
N MET A 9 -1.97 -11.68 3.95
CA MET A 9 -2.28 -11.39 5.34
C MET A 9 -1.35 -10.28 5.82
N ILE A 10 -1.92 -9.20 6.34
CA ILE A 10 -1.17 -8.06 6.87
C ILE A 10 -1.37 -7.99 8.37
N VAL A 11 -0.28 -8.01 9.14
CA VAL A 11 -0.31 -7.66 10.56
C VAL A 11 0.33 -6.30 10.72
N TYR A 12 -0.44 -5.35 11.23
CA TYR A 12 0.06 -4.02 11.52
C TYR A 12 0.19 -3.83 13.03
N TYR A 13 1.44 -3.80 13.50
CA TYR A 13 1.81 -3.50 14.88
C TYR A 13 2.06 -1.99 15.05
N LEU A 14 1.22 -1.33 15.85
CA LEU A 14 1.41 0.05 16.29
C LEU A 14 1.67 0.02 17.79
N THR A 15 2.89 0.37 18.22
CA THR A 15 3.29 0.20 19.63
C THR A 15 4.32 1.24 20.06
N ASN A 16 4.37 1.53 21.35
CA ASN A 16 5.49 2.20 22.03
C ASN A 16 6.13 1.29 23.09
N SER A 17 5.77 0.01 23.07
CA SER A 17 6.10 -0.98 24.09
C SER A 17 6.92 -2.12 23.46
N PRO A 18 7.88 -2.70 24.21
CA PRO A 18 8.69 -3.82 23.74
C PRO A 18 7.85 -5.06 23.37
N LEU A 19 8.46 -5.96 22.61
CA LEU A 19 7.88 -7.26 22.28
C LEU A 19 7.50 -8.07 23.52
N ASN A 20 6.24 -8.50 23.59
CA ASN A 20 5.81 -9.53 24.54
C ASN A 20 5.94 -10.93 23.92
N SER A 21 5.82 -11.97 24.75
CA SER A 21 5.98 -13.37 24.32
C SER A 21 4.93 -13.87 23.32
N GLU A 22 3.81 -13.16 23.15
CA GLU A 22 2.74 -13.55 22.21
C GLU A 22 3.09 -13.25 20.75
N VAL A 23 4.10 -12.42 20.51
CA VAL A 23 4.49 -12.01 19.16
C VAL A 23 5.24 -13.11 18.39
N GLN A 24 5.67 -14.20 19.05
CA GLN A 24 6.25 -15.36 18.35
C GLN A 24 5.27 -16.03 17.38
N ALA A 25 3.96 -15.97 17.65
CA ALA A 25 2.93 -16.50 16.74
C ALA A 25 2.83 -15.69 15.44
N VAL A 26 3.19 -14.40 15.47
CA VAL A 26 3.11 -13.50 14.31
C VAL A 26 4.20 -13.82 13.28
N LYS A 27 5.39 -14.30 13.71
CA LYS A 27 6.45 -14.72 12.79
C LYS A 27 6.05 -15.88 11.87
N MET A 28 5.14 -16.75 12.32
CA MET A 28 4.63 -17.85 11.49
C MET A 28 3.81 -17.35 10.28
N LEU A 29 3.46 -16.07 10.23
CA LEU A 29 2.73 -15.47 9.12
C LEU A 29 3.64 -15.13 7.93
N GLU A 30 4.94 -14.91 8.16
CA GLU A 30 5.89 -14.69 7.07
C GLU A 30 6.02 -15.94 6.19
N ASP A 31 5.91 -17.14 6.79
CA ASP A 31 5.91 -18.43 6.09
C ASP A 31 4.71 -18.59 5.13
N GLN A 32 3.70 -17.72 5.20
CA GLN A 32 2.50 -17.73 4.37
C GLN A 32 2.41 -16.54 3.40
N ASP A 33 3.54 -15.92 3.04
CA ASP A 33 3.61 -14.67 2.24
C ASP A 33 2.88 -13.49 2.93
N GLY A 34 2.75 -13.56 4.26
CA GLY A 34 2.24 -12.46 5.09
C GLY A 34 3.28 -11.36 5.26
N ILE A 35 2.80 -10.14 5.49
CA ILE A 35 3.65 -8.97 5.76
C ILE A 35 3.37 -8.45 7.16
N ILE A 36 4.44 -8.25 7.93
CA ILE A 36 4.38 -7.64 9.25
C ILE A 36 4.88 -6.19 9.14
N ILE A 37 3.97 -5.25 9.32
CA ILE A 37 4.27 -3.82 9.36
C ILE A 37 4.40 -3.41 10.82
N VAL A 38 5.52 -2.79 11.17
CA VAL A 38 5.76 -2.27 12.51
C VAL A 38 5.93 -0.77 12.44
N ASN A 39 5.09 -0.04 13.16
CA ASN A 39 5.28 1.37 13.44
C ASN A 39 5.49 1.57 14.94
N GLU A 40 6.73 1.89 15.32
CA GLU A 40 7.12 2.13 16.70
C GLU A 40 7.06 3.62 17.02
N PHE A 41 6.31 4.00 18.06
CA PHE A 41 6.32 5.36 18.57
C PHE A 41 7.53 5.57 19.48
N VAL A 42 8.61 6.11 18.91
CA VAL A 42 9.85 6.39 19.64
C VAL A 42 9.78 7.79 20.25
N SER A 43 10.00 7.91 21.56
CA SER A 43 10.05 9.22 22.22
C SER A 43 11.37 9.94 21.94
N GLU A 44 11.37 11.27 22.05
CA GLU A 44 12.58 12.07 21.85
C GLU A 44 13.74 11.57 22.75
N GLY A 45 14.91 11.35 22.15
CA GLY A 45 16.09 10.83 22.85
C GLY A 45 16.10 9.31 23.09
N GLN A 46 15.06 8.58 22.70
CA GLN A 46 15.06 7.12 22.71
C GLN A 46 15.53 6.55 21.37
N THR A 47 16.01 5.31 21.41
CA THR A 47 16.37 4.54 20.22
C THR A 47 15.30 3.51 19.91
N PRO A 48 15.02 3.22 18.63
CA PRO A 48 14.06 2.19 18.26
C PRO A 48 14.44 0.81 18.82
N ASP A 49 13.44 0.03 19.22
CA ASP A 49 13.62 -1.31 19.76
C ASP A 49 14.08 -2.30 18.66
N GLN A 50 15.23 -2.94 18.90
CA GLN A 50 15.81 -3.86 17.91
C GLN A 50 14.95 -5.13 17.72
N GLY A 51 14.20 -5.55 18.75
CA GLY A 51 13.28 -6.66 18.65
C GLY A 51 12.13 -6.35 17.70
N LEU A 52 11.49 -5.19 17.87
CA LEU A 52 10.43 -4.70 16.98
C LEU A 52 10.93 -4.54 15.53
N LYS A 53 12.16 -4.06 15.35
CA LYS A 53 12.81 -4.02 14.04
C LYS A 53 13.01 -5.41 13.42
N ASN A 54 13.39 -6.40 14.22
CA ASN A 54 13.58 -7.79 13.79
C ASN A 54 12.26 -8.57 13.62
N LEU A 55 11.13 -7.99 14.05
CA LEU A 55 9.81 -8.53 13.83
C LEU A 55 9.24 -8.10 12.48
N ALA A 56 9.50 -6.85 12.08
CA ALA A 56 9.00 -6.32 10.83
C ALA A 56 9.55 -7.11 9.64
N SER A 57 8.70 -7.32 8.65
CA SER A 57 9.16 -7.85 7.37
C SER A 57 10.11 -6.85 6.69
N ASP A 58 10.91 -7.33 5.73
CA ASP A 58 11.92 -6.51 5.07
C ASP A 58 11.34 -5.19 4.55
N HIS A 59 11.97 -4.10 4.96
CA HIS A 59 11.58 -2.72 4.66
C HIS A 59 10.27 -2.22 5.31
N TYR A 60 9.59 -2.98 6.17
CA TYR A 60 8.31 -2.60 6.80
C TYR A 60 8.42 -2.15 8.26
N PHE A 61 9.59 -1.67 8.70
CA PHE A 61 9.79 -1.05 10.00
C PHE A 61 9.82 0.48 9.89
N PHE A 62 9.05 1.16 10.74
CA PHE A 62 8.88 2.61 10.72
C PHE A 62 8.80 3.19 12.13
N THR A 63 9.10 4.48 12.25
CA THR A 63 8.98 5.22 13.52
C THR A 63 8.18 6.52 13.40
N ASP A 64 7.69 6.82 12.20
CA ASP A 64 7.17 8.12 11.79
C ASP A 64 5.86 8.02 10.98
N LEU A 65 5.34 6.80 10.73
CA LEU A 65 4.13 6.63 9.91
C LEU A 65 2.87 7.25 10.53
N SER A 66 2.88 7.52 11.83
CA SER A 66 1.78 8.18 12.52
C SER A 66 1.74 9.69 12.29
N GLU A 67 2.83 10.31 11.81
CA GLU A 67 2.88 11.75 11.59
C GLU A 67 2.09 12.16 10.34
N ASN A 68 1.95 11.27 9.37
CA ASN A 68 1.18 11.49 8.15
C ASN A 68 0.37 10.25 7.75
N TYR A 69 -0.95 10.33 7.92
CA TYR A 69 -1.88 9.25 7.58
C TYR A 69 -1.81 8.80 6.11
N THR A 70 -1.41 9.67 5.18
CA THR A 70 -1.28 9.31 3.76
C THR A 70 -0.10 8.36 3.52
N ASN A 71 0.99 8.51 4.28
CA ASN A 71 2.13 7.59 4.22
C ASN A 71 1.76 6.21 4.77
N ASN A 72 0.97 6.18 5.85
CA ASN A 72 0.44 4.94 6.42
C ASN A 72 -0.38 4.15 5.39
N LEU A 73 -1.30 4.85 4.70
CA LEU A 73 -2.11 4.23 3.63
C LEU A 73 -1.25 3.74 2.46
N ALA A 74 -0.22 4.50 2.08
CA ALA A 74 0.71 4.11 1.02
C ALA A 74 1.44 2.81 1.37
N VAL A 75 1.95 2.66 2.60
CA VAL A 75 2.63 1.44 3.07
C VAL A 75 1.68 0.24 3.09
N LEU A 76 0.43 0.42 3.54
CA LEU A 76 -0.59 -0.64 3.46
C LEU A 76 -0.85 -1.06 2.02
N CYS A 77 -0.89 -0.10 1.09
CA CYS A 77 -1.03 -0.41 -0.33
C CYS A 77 0.22 -1.06 -0.92
N GLU A 78 1.42 -0.68 -0.50
CA GLU A 78 2.64 -1.39 -0.90
C GLU A 78 2.58 -2.86 -0.54
N ALA A 79 2.00 -3.19 0.62
CA ALA A 79 1.90 -4.56 1.10
C ALA A 79 0.79 -5.37 0.42
N ASN A 80 -0.33 -4.74 0.02
CA ASN A 80 -1.55 -5.46 -0.34
C ASN A 80 -2.39 -4.89 -1.51
N CYS A 81 -1.94 -3.83 -2.17
CA CYS A 81 -2.61 -3.30 -3.36
C CYS A 81 -2.04 -3.94 -4.62
N PHE A 82 -2.93 -4.51 -5.44
CA PHE A 82 -2.59 -5.20 -6.68
C PHE A 82 -3.39 -4.65 -7.84
N CYS A 83 -2.73 -4.43 -8.96
CA CYS A 83 -3.40 -4.05 -10.18
C CYS A 83 -3.93 -5.27 -10.91
N SER A 84 -5.08 -5.10 -11.56
CA SER A 84 -5.54 -6.09 -12.52
C SER A 84 -4.54 -6.20 -13.67
N PRO A 85 -4.47 -7.35 -14.37
CA PRO A 85 -3.50 -7.54 -15.46
C PRO A 85 -3.59 -6.50 -16.59
N LYS A 86 -4.72 -5.79 -16.71
CA LYS A 86 -4.96 -4.76 -17.73
C LYS A 86 -4.65 -3.34 -17.25
N ALA A 87 -4.44 -3.16 -15.94
CA ALA A 87 -4.12 -1.88 -15.34
C ALA A 87 -2.63 -1.77 -15.08
N LYS A 88 -2.08 -0.58 -15.31
CA LYS A 88 -0.70 -0.23 -15.00
C LYS A 88 -0.64 0.27 -13.56
N ALA A 89 0.24 -0.33 -12.76
CA ALA A 89 0.57 0.17 -11.45
C ALA A 89 1.27 1.52 -11.56
N PHE A 90 0.88 2.47 -10.72
CA PHE A 90 1.58 3.74 -10.60
C PHE A 90 2.26 3.82 -9.24
N ASN A 91 3.53 4.14 -9.32
CA ASN A 91 4.34 4.67 -8.24
C ASN A 91 4.83 6.05 -8.69
N ASP A 92 4.75 7.05 -7.82
CA ASP A 92 5.67 8.18 -7.97
C ASP A 92 7.08 7.58 -7.83
N ASP A 93 8.10 8.15 -8.48
CA ASP A 93 9.49 7.66 -8.57
C ASP A 93 10.24 7.46 -7.22
N ASP A 94 9.54 7.22 -6.11
CA ASP A 94 10.02 6.93 -4.76
C ASP A 94 10.98 5.73 -4.68
N LYS A 95 11.18 4.97 -5.77
CA LYS A 95 12.04 3.77 -5.83
C LYS A 95 11.78 2.84 -4.64
N SER A 96 10.51 2.76 -4.20
CA SER A 96 10.15 1.98 -3.03
C SER A 96 10.55 0.52 -3.26
N PRO A 97 11.26 -0.11 -2.32
CA PRO A 97 11.67 -1.51 -2.46
C PRO A 97 10.48 -2.48 -2.27
N ARG A 98 9.28 -1.97 -1.92
CA ARG A 98 8.20 -2.78 -1.34
C ARG A 98 7.11 -3.22 -2.33
N THR A 99 6.72 -2.43 -3.34
CA THR A 99 6.03 -2.82 -4.61
C THR A 99 5.81 -1.58 -5.49
N SER A 100 5.26 -1.74 -6.71
CA SER A 100 5.01 -0.66 -7.69
C SER A 100 3.60 -0.07 -7.71
N ALA A 101 2.63 -0.56 -6.92
CA ALA A 101 1.21 -0.17 -7.01
C ALA A 101 0.72 0.69 -5.82
N ASN A 102 1.63 1.43 -5.19
CA ASN A 102 1.36 2.15 -3.94
C ASN A 102 0.47 3.40 -4.09
N ARG A 103 0.31 3.90 -5.32
CA ARG A 103 -0.49 5.11 -5.61
C ARG A 103 -1.61 4.86 -6.61
N GLY A 104 -1.98 3.60 -6.80
CA GLY A 104 -3.14 3.19 -7.58
C GLY A 104 -2.82 2.46 -8.88
N CYS A 105 -3.88 2.10 -9.58
CA CYS A 105 -3.84 1.31 -10.80
C CYS A 105 -4.61 2.04 -11.90
N PHE A 106 -3.97 2.24 -13.04
CA PHE A 106 -4.46 3.11 -14.09
C PHE A 106 -4.67 2.34 -15.38
N THR A 107 -5.74 2.62 -16.10
CA THR A 107 -6.00 2.05 -17.41
C THR A 107 -6.13 3.20 -18.39
N PRO A 108 -5.08 3.52 -19.16
CA PRO A 108 -5.14 4.62 -20.10
C PRO A 108 -6.12 4.30 -21.23
N THR A 109 -6.79 5.33 -21.75
CA THR A 109 -7.68 5.23 -22.91
C THR A 109 -7.28 6.29 -23.93
N ASN A 110 -7.24 5.93 -25.21
CA ASN A 110 -6.91 6.86 -26.30
C ASN A 110 -8.17 7.41 -26.99
N GLU A 111 -9.34 7.34 -26.34
CA GLU A 111 -10.59 7.83 -26.92
C GLU A 111 -10.76 9.33 -26.65
N GLU A 112 -10.94 10.12 -27.71
CA GLU A 112 -11.33 11.52 -27.58
C GLU A 112 -12.81 11.60 -27.23
N VAL A 113 -13.10 11.74 -25.94
CA VAL A 113 -14.46 11.82 -25.42
C VAL A 113 -14.63 13.04 -24.52
N THR A 114 -15.86 13.52 -24.39
CA THR A 114 -16.18 14.56 -23.40
C THR A 114 -15.91 14.05 -21.98
N GLN A 115 -15.56 14.93 -21.04
CA GLN A 115 -15.31 14.56 -19.63
C GLN A 115 -16.48 13.77 -19.01
N LYS A 116 -17.73 14.11 -19.37
CA LYS A 116 -18.92 13.39 -18.91
C LYS A 116 -18.94 11.94 -19.40
N ALA A 117 -18.58 11.72 -20.67
CA ALA A 117 -18.49 10.39 -21.25
C ALA A 117 -17.32 9.59 -20.66
N ALA A 118 -16.16 10.22 -20.43
CA ALA A 118 -15.03 9.58 -19.74
C ALA A 118 -15.40 9.10 -18.33
N ARG A 119 -16.03 9.96 -17.52
CA ARG A 119 -16.51 9.58 -16.17
C ARG A 119 -17.48 8.40 -16.23
N ALA A 120 -18.43 8.43 -17.16
CA ALA A 120 -19.38 7.34 -17.33
C ALA A 120 -18.70 6.03 -17.80
N ALA A 121 -17.68 6.12 -18.65
CA ALA A 121 -16.90 4.97 -19.11
C ALA A 121 -16.10 4.34 -17.95
N CYS A 122 -15.34 5.13 -17.19
CA CYS A 122 -14.60 4.64 -16.03
C CYS A 122 -15.54 4.04 -14.98
N ALA A 123 -16.68 4.68 -14.71
CA ALA A 123 -17.66 4.18 -13.74
C ALA A 123 -18.30 2.85 -14.15
N LYS A 124 -18.37 2.52 -15.45
CA LYS A 124 -18.82 1.18 -15.89
C LYS A 124 -17.88 0.06 -15.43
N HIS A 125 -16.60 0.37 -15.22
CA HIS A 125 -15.62 -0.55 -14.66
C HIS A 125 -15.65 -0.59 -13.11
N ALA A 126 -16.50 0.22 -12.46
CA ALA A 126 -16.58 0.29 -11.00
C ALA A 126 -17.09 -1.01 -10.36
N TYR A 127 -17.89 -1.80 -11.08
CA TYR A 127 -18.39 -3.09 -10.60
C TYR A 127 -17.31 -4.15 -10.43
N GLU A 128 -16.19 -4.02 -11.15
CA GLU A 128 -15.07 -4.95 -11.05
C GLU A 128 -13.94 -4.38 -10.18
N HIS A 129 -13.70 -3.06 -10.20
CA HIS A 129 -12.48 -2.46 -9.64
C HIS A 129 -12.69 -1.18 -8.79
N ALA A 130 -13.93 -0.76 -8.50
CA ALA A 130 -14.22 0.57 -7.92
C ALA A 130 -13.53 1.72 -8.69
N ALA A 131 -13.46 1.59 -10.02
CA ALA A 131 -12.79 2.53 -10.91
C ALA A 131 -13.54 3.86 -11.03
N ALA A 132 -12.78 4.94 -11.14
CA ALA A 132 -13.26 6.29 -11.40
C ALA A 132 -12.30 6.99 -12.38
N LEU A 133 -12.77 8.06 -13.02
CA LEU A 133 -11.88 8.92 -13.79
C LEU A 133 -10.85 9.54 -12.84
N VAL A 134 -9.56 9.45 -13.19
CA VAL A 134 -8.48 10.01 -12.38
C VAL A 134 -8.65 11.53 -12.23
N SER A 135 -8.38 12.04 -11.04
CA SER A 135 -8.14 13.46 -10.84
C SER A 135 -6.65 13.74 -10.99
N ILE A 136 -6.29 14.57 -11.97
CA ILE A 136 -4.91 14.96 -12.23
C ILE A 136 -4.53 16.04 -11.22
N HIS A 137 -3.67 15.70 -10.26
CA HIS A 137 -3.12 16.63 -9.27
C HIS A 137 -1.58 16.74 -9.34
N ASP A 138 -0.95 16.00 -10.27
CA ASP A 138 0.47 16.02 -10.57
C ASP A 138 0.67 15.77 -12.09
N GLN A 139 1.78 16.25 -12.64
CA GLN A 139 2.09 16.13 -14.07
C GLN A 139 2.29 14.67 -14.53
N GLN A 140 2.65 13.77 -13.61
CA GLN A 140 2.90 12.37 -13.95
C GLN A 140 1.60 11.60 -14.24
N LYS A 141 0.46 12.08 -13.71
CA LYS A 141 -0.88 11.53 -13.97
C LYS A 141 -1.56 12.04 -15.25
N GLU A 142 -0.94 12.98 -15.98
CA GLU A 142 -1.54 13.57 -17.19
C GLU A 142 -1.76 12.55 -18.34
N PHE A 143 -1.07 11.41 -18.29
CA PHE A 143 -1.10 10.39 -19.35
C PHE A 143 -2.05 9.22 -19.06
N PHE A 144 -2.84 9.29 -17.99
CA PHE A 144 -3.72 8.21 -17.53
C PHE A 144 -5.20 8.57 -17.53
#